data_AF-A0A7X3QK95-F1
#
_entry.id   AF-A0A7X3QK95-F1
#
_cell.length_a   1.000
_cell.length_b   1.000
_cell.length_c   1.000
_cell.angle_alpha   90.00
_cell.angle_beta   90.00
_cell.angle_gamma   90.00
#
_symmetry.space_group_name_H-M   'P 1'
#
loop_
_entity.id
_entity.type
_entity.pdbx_description
1 polymer ?
#
loop_
_entity_poly.entity_id
_entity_poly.type
_entity_poly.pdbx_seq_one_letter_code
_entity_poly.pdbx_strand_id
1 'polypeptide(L)'
;MRPSTKELLDSIAEALDTRVAPTVTDPWAASSLRSIGTLLNHLSVRVESELTILAEGNADLREVLADACVRLEGRATPSRPSMRADIEALLLEMDSQANPGVATVALLEEASRALNEQTERLVRVVHEDRGSLGDGGHEELLGSLRRYFERQREREAPLYEALAGPMF
;
A
#
# COMPACT_ATOMS: atom_id res chain seq x y z
N MET A 1 -13.02 -28.07 -13.12
CA MET A 1 -12.27 -26.87 -12.69
C MET A 1 -12.18 -26.87 -11.17
N ARG A 2 -11.11 -26.33 -10.59
CA ARG A 2 -11.04 -26.03 -9.15
C ARG A 2 -11.58 -24.61 -8.94
N PRO A 3 -12.40 -24.35 -7.92
CA PRO A 3 -12.86 -23.00 -7.61
C PRO A 3 -11.68 -22.11 -7.22
N SER A 4 -11.76 -20.84 -7.60
CA SER A 4 -10.87 -19.77 -7.17
C SER A 4 -11.09 -19.42 -5.69
N THR A 5 -10.13 -18.74 -5.08
CA THR A 5 -10.26 -18.24 -3.70
C THR A 5 -11.46 -17.32 -3.54
N LYS A 6 -11.73 -16.46 -4.54
CA LYS A 6 -12.91 -15.60 -4.56
C LYS A 6 -14.20 -16.40 -4.51
N GLU A 7 -14.37 -17.36 -5.43
CA GLU A 7 -15.58 -18.19 -5.50
C GLU A 7 -15.81 -18.96 -4.19
N LEU A 8 -14.74 -19.38 -3.50
CA LEU A 8 -14.84 -19.99 -2.17
C LEU A 8 -15.32 -19.00 -1.11
N LEU A 9 -14.77 -17.78 -1.07
CA LEU A 9 -15.18 -16.75 -0.11
C LEU A 9 -16.63 -16.31 -0.33
N ASP A 10 -17.02 -16.08 -1.57
CA ASP A 10 -18.38 -15.67 -1.95
C ASP A 10 -19.39 -16.77 -1.59
N SER A 11 -19.06 -18.04 -1.83
CA SER A 11 -19.91 -19.17 -1.45
C SER A 11 -20.08 -19.32 0.08
N ILE A 12 -19.02 -19.05 0.86
CA ILE A 12 -19.10 -19.06 2.32
C ILE A 12 -20.01 -17.92 2.80
N ALA A 13 -19.82 -16.70 2.28
CA ALA A 13 -20.65 -15.55 2.63
C ALA A 13 -22.13 -15.82 2.33
N GLU A 14 -22.44 -16.33 1.13
CA GLU A 14 -23.81 -16.70 0.74
C GLU A 14 -24.41 -17.75 1.68
N ALA A 15 -23.64 -18.79 2.06
CA ALA A 15 -24.12 -19.83 2.97
C ALA A 15 -24.40 -19.28 4.38
N LEU A 16 -23.57 -18.37 4.87
CA LEU A 16 -23.80 -17.71 6.16
C LEU A 16 -25.07 -16.86 6.14
N ASP A 17 -25.26 -16.06 5.10
CA ASP A 17 -26.42 -15.15 4.99
C ASP A 17 -27.73 -15.89 4.76
N THR A 18 -27.74 -16.90 3.88
CA THR A 18 -28.98 -17.56 3.44
C THR A 18 -29.40 -18.72 4.35
N ARG A 19 -28.46 -19.37 5.04
CA ARG A 19 -28.73 -20.58 5.82
C ARG A 19 -28.51 -20.41 7.30
N VAL A 20 -27.44 -19.71 7.71
CA VAL A 20 -27.07 -19.59 9.12
C VAL A 20 -27.79 -18.42 9.77
N ALA A 21 -27.67 -17.22 9.20
CA ALA A 21 -28.22 -15.99 9.76
C ALA A 21 -29.70 -16.06 10.15
N PRO A 22 -30.60 -16.68 9.36
CA PRO A 22 -32.02 -16.78 9.71
C PRO A 22 -32.30 -17.63 10.96
N THR A 23 -31.36 -18.50 11.34
CA THR A 23 -31.50 -19.41 12.49
C THR A 23 -30.91 -18.86 13.78
N VAL A 24 -30.14 -17.76 13.71
CA VAL A 24 -29.46 -17.16 14.86
C VAL A 24 -30.41 -16.21 15.59
N THR A 25 -30.88 -16.61 16.76
CA THR A 25 -31.78 -15.82 17.59
C THR A 25 -31.06 -14.96 18.63
N ASP A 26 -29.83 -15.31 18.98
CA ASP A 26 -29.02 -14.55 19.94
C ASP A 26 -28.51 -13.24 19.30
N PRO A 27 -28.82 -12.05 19.88
CA PRO A 27 -28.44 -10.77 19.29
C PRO A 27 -26.93 -10.57 19.14
N TRP A 28 -26.13 -11.10 20.08
CA TRP A 28 -24.68 -10.97 20.03
C TRP A 28 -24.09 -11.84 18.91
N ALA A 29 -24.55 -13.09 18.78
CA ALA A 29 -24.18 -13.97 17.69
C ALA A 29 -24.58 -13.40 16.32
N ALA A 30 -25.78 -12.80 16.21
CA ALA A 30 -26.22 -12.14 14.99
C ALA A 30 -25.32 -10.95 14.62
N SER A 31 -24.85 -10.19 15.63
CA SER A 31 -23.90 -9.10 15.40
C SER A 31 -22.54 -9.60 14.93
N SER A 32 -22.01 -10.65 15.58
CA SER A 32 -20.75 -11.27 15.17
C SER A 32 -20.83 -11.83 13.74
N LEU A 33 -21.97 -12.43 13.37
CA LEU A 33 -22.18 -12.96 12.02
C LEU A 33 -22.16 -11.86 10.95
N ARG A 34 -22.76 -10.69 11.22
CA ARG A 34 -22.67 -9.53 10.33
C ARG A 34 -21.23 -9.08 10.15
N SER A 35 -20.45 -8.99 11.23
CA SER A 35 -19.03 -8.64 11.15
C SER A 35 -18.23 -9.65 10.32
N ILE A 36 -18.51 -10.95 10.47
CA ILE A 36 -17.89 -11.99 9.66
C ILE A 36 -18.25 -11.81 8.17
N GLY A 37 -19.52 -11.54 7.85
CA GLY A 37 -19.96 -11.24 6.48
C GLY A 37 -19.22 -10.06 5.86
N THR A 38 -19.09 -8.95 6.61
CA THR A 38 -18.30 -7.78 6.17
C THR A 38 -16.83 -8.16 5.91
N LEU A 39 -16.20 -8.94 6.79
CA LEU A 39 -14.82 -9.38 6.61
C LEU A 39 -14.65 -10.29 5.39
N LEU A 40 -15.58 -11.22 5.15
CA LEU A 40 -15.54 -12.10 3.98
C LEU A 40 -15.68 -11.32 2.67
N ASN A 41 -16.60 -10.35 2.63
CA ASN A 41 -16.76 -9.46 1.47
C ASN A 41 -15.47 -8.65 1.22
N HIS A 42 -14.86 -8.12 2.27
CA HIS A 42 -13.58 -7.42 2.16
C HIS A 42 -12.45 -8.33 1.66
N LEU A 43 -12.34 -9.56 2.18
CA LEU A 43 -11.35 -10.54 1.73
C LEU A 43 -11.55 -10.93 0.25
N SER A 44 -12.81 -11.01 -0.20
CA SER A 44 -13.15 -11.31 -1.61
C SER A 44 -12.65 -10.23 -2.57
N VAL A 45 -12.76 -8.95 -2.19
CA VAL A 45 -12.19 -7.83 -2.97
C VAL A 45 -10.67 -7.81 -2.89
N ARG A 46 -10.13 -8.02 -1.68
CA ARG A 46 -8.68 -7.97 -1.42
C ARG A 46 -7.92 -9.03 -2.22
N VAL A 47 -8.41 -10.27 -2.29
CA VAL A 47 -7.70 -11.34 -3.01
C VAL A 47 -7.56 -11.08 -4.51
N GLU A 48 -8.47 -10.32 -5.12
CA GLU A 48 -8.37 -9.95 -6.54
C GLU A 48 -7.44 -8.78 -6.79
N SER A 49 -7.36 -7.84 -5.85
CA SER A 49 -6.78 -6.52 -6.09
C SER A 49 -5.43 -6.32 -5.42
N GLU A 50 -5.16 -6.98 -4.30
CA GLU A 50 -4.01 -6.71 -3.43
C GLU A 50 -2.67 -6.87 -4.14
N LEU A 51 -2.49 -7.95 -4.91
CA LEU A 51 -1.24 -8.18 -5.63
C LEU A 51 -0.94 -7.05 -6.63
N THR A 52 -1.95 -6.65 -7.40
CA THR A 52 -1.83 -5.57 -8.39
C THR A 52 -1.58 -4.22 -7.70
N ILE A 53 -2.35 -3.91 -6.65
CA ILE A 53 -2.20 -2.68 -5.86
C ILE A 53 -0.79 -2.57 -5.27
N LEU A 54 -0.27 -3.64 -4.67
CA LEU A 54 1.08 -3.66 -4.10
C LEU A 54 2.16 -3.55 -5.18
N ALA A 55 2.00 -4.26 -6.30
CA ALA A 55 2.98 -4.21 -7.39
C ALA A 55 3.06 -2.80 -8.01
N GLU A 56 1.92 -2.19 -8.31
CA GLU A 56 1.85 -0.82 -8.84
C GLU A 56 2.33 0.22 -7.82
N GLY A 57 1.93 0.07 -6.55
CA GLY A 57 2.38 0.96 -5.47
C GLY A 57 3.89 0.92 -5.27
N ASN A 58 4.49 -0.27 -5.28
CA ASN A 58 5.93 -0.43 -5.17
C ASN A 58 6.66 0.16 -6.39
N ALA A 59 6.14 -0.02 -7.60
CA ALA A 59 6.72 0.57 -8.80
C ALA A 59 6.69 2.11 -8.73
N ASP A 60 5.56 2.70 -8.33
CA ASP A 60 5.37 4.14 -8.17
C ASP A 60 6.30 4.72 -7.09
N LEU A 61 6.42 4.07 -5.94
CA LEU A 61 7.37 4.45 -4.88
C LEU A 61 8.81 4.45 -5.37
N ARG A 62 9.20 3.44 -6.15
CA ARG A 62 10.55 3.37 -6.73
C ARG A 62 10.83 4.54 -7.67
N GLU A 63 9.85 4.92 -8.49
CA GLU A 63 9.97 6.10 -9.36
C GLU A 63 10.10 7.40 -8.55
N VAL A 64 9.28 7.57 -7.51
CA VAL A 64 9.33 8.75 -6.63
C VAL A 64 10.69 8.86 -5.92
N LEU A 65 11.20 7.74 -5.40
CA LEU A 65 12.49 7.69 -4.72
C LEU A 65 13.66 7.92 -5.71
N ALA A 66 13.59 7.39 -6.93
CA ALA A 66 14.59 7.65 -7.97
C ALA A 66 14.61 9.13 -8.38
N ASP A 67 13.43 9.75 -8.58
CA ASP A 67 13.30 11.19 -8.84
C ASP A 67 13.86 12.02 -7.68
N ALA A 68 13.62 11.60 -6.44
CA ALA A 68 14.19 12.25 -5.26
C ALA A 68 15.73 12.20 -5.27
N CYS A 69 16.36 11.07 -5.64
CA CYS A 69 17.82 10.98 -5.78
C CYS A 69 18.38 12.00 -6.78
N VAL A 70 17.74 12.12 -7.96
CA VAL A 70 18.13 13.09 -8.98
C VAL A 70 18.03 14.52 -8.45
N ARG A 71 16.96 14.85 -7.71
CA ARG A 71 16.77 16.19 -7.14
C ARG A 71 17.73 16.50 -5.99
N LEU A 72 18.17 15.49 -5.25
CA LEU A 72 19.15 15.60 -4.17
C LEU A 72 20.60 15.66 -4.69
N GLU A 73 20.84 15.42 -5.98
CA GLU A 73 22.16 15.47 -6.58
C GLU A 73 22.81 16.86 -6.45
N GLY A 74 24.07 16.88 -6.01
CA GLY A 74 24.84 18.11 -5.85
C GLY A 74 24.41 18.99 -4.68
N ARG A 75 23.42 18.57 -3.89
CA ARG A 75 22.93 19.32 -2.72
C ARG A 75 23.56 18.76 -1.45
N ALA A 76 24.38 19.58 -0.79
CA ALA A 76 24.95 19.23 0.50
C ALA A 76 23.86 19.36 1.57
N THR A 77 23.23 18.25 1.96
CA THR A 77 22.43 18.17 3.19
C THR A 77 23.38 17.97 4.37
N PRO A 78 23.56 18.97 5.26
CA PRO A 78 24.54 18.91 6.35
C PRO A 78 24.21 17.93 7.48
N SER A 79 23.07 17.22 7.43
CA SER A 79 22.48 16.57 8.62
C SER A 79 22.49 15.04 8.69
N ARG A 80 22.94 14.26 7.68
CA ARG A 80 22.99 12.78 7.76
C ARG A 80 23.91 12.18 6.67
N PRO A 81 24.39 10.92 6.79
CA PRO A 81 24.87 10.16 5.63
C PRO A 81 23.80 10.27 4.52
N SER A 82 24.24 10.55 3.29
CA SER A 82 23.37 11.17 2.28
C SER A 82 22.10 10.34 2.07
N MET A 83 20.93 10.92 2.37
CA MET A 83 19.61 10.36 2.07
C MET A 83 19.58 9.69 0.68
N ARG A 84 20.23 10.32 -0.30
CA ARG A 84 20.47 9.79 -1.63
C ARG A 84 21.11 8.39 -1.63
N ALA A 85 22.24 8.19 -0.95
CA ALA A 85 22.92 6.90 -0.90
C ALA A 85 22.07 5.80 -0.26
N ASP A 86 21.28 6.13 0.78
CA ASP A 86 20.35 5.17 1.38
C ASP A 86 19.25 4.76 0.39
N ILE A 87 18.70 5.73 -0.35
CA ILE A 87 17.71 5.45 -1.40
C ILE A 87 18.34 4.62 -2.53
N GLU A 88 19.52 4.99 -3.02
CA GLU A 88 20.23 4.27 -4.08
C GLU A 88 20.54 2.83 -3.67
N ALA A 89 20.99 2.61 -2.43
CA ALA A 89 21.26 1.28 -1.90
C ALA A 89 19.99 0.42 -1.84
N LEU A 90 18.87 0.98 -1.36
CA LEU A 90 17.58 0.29 -1.34
C LEU A 90 17.13 -0.08 -2.76
N LEU A 91 17.14 0.87 -3.70
CA LEU A 91 16.69 0.62 -5.07
C LEU A 91 17.55 -0.47 -5.74
N LEU A 92 18.87 -0.45 -5.51
CA LEU A 92 19.79 -1.46 -6.02
C LEU A 92 19.52 -2.85 -5.41
N GLU A 93 19.25 -2.93 -4.10
CA GLU A 93 18.87 -4.17 -3.44
C GLU A 93 17.59 -4.74 -4.06
N MET A 94 16.57 -3.91 -4.24
CA MET A 94 15.30 -4.34 -4.82
C MET A 94 15.42 -4.79 -6.28
N ASP A 95 16.29 -4.17 -7.07
CA ASP A 95 16.62 -4.63 -8.43
C ASP A 95 17.29 -6.00 -8.42
N SER A 96 18.20 -6.24 -7.47
CA SER A 96 18.87 -7.54 -7.34
C SER A 96 17.93 -8.68 -6.93
N GLN A 97 16.83 -8.34 -6.24
CA GLN A 97 15.81 -9.29 -5.77
C GLN A 97 14.63 -9.45 -6.74
N ALA A 98 14.57 -8.67 -7.82
CA ALA A 98 13.49 -8.70 -8.80
C ALA A 98 13.53 -10.01 -9.60
N ASN A 99 12.85 -11.04 -9.12
CA ASN A 99 12.61 -12.28 -9.87
C ASN A 99 11.17 -12.27 -10.42
N PRO A 100 10.97 -11.98 -11.72
CA PRO A 100 9.64 -11.72 -12.29
C PRO A 100 8.67 -12.92 -12.25
N GLY A 101 9.15 -14.13 -11.90
CA GLY A 101 8.32 -15.32 -11.79
C GLY A 101 7.82 -15.68 -10.38
N VAL A 102 8.20 -14.93 -9.33
CA VAL A 102 7.96 -15.34 -7.92
C VAL A 102 7.29 -14.25 -7.09
N ALA A 103 6.70 -13.22 -7.70
CA ALA A 103 6.02 -12.17 -6.95
C ALA A 103 4.83 -12.77 -6.15
N THR A 104 4.97 -12.79 -4.83
CA THR A 104 3.91 -13.15 -3.88
C THR A 104 3.50 -11.91 -3.11
N VAL A 105 2.28 -11.91 -2.55
CA VAL A 105 1.80 -10.82 -1.69
C VAL A 105 2.82 -10.53 -0.58
N ALA A 106 3.31 -11.56 0.12
CA ALA A 106 4.28 -11.40 1.20
C ALA A 106 5.59 -10.71 0.77
N LEU A 107 6.12 -11.04 -0.42
CA LEU A 107 7.33 -10.38 -0.94
C LEU A 107 7.05 -8.93 -1.33
N LEU A 108 5.88 -8.65 -1.91
CA LEU A 108 5.48 -7.29 -2.26
C LEU A 108 5.19 -6.43 -1.02
N GLU A 109 4.65 -7.00 0.05
CA GLU A 109 4.46 -6.34 1.35
C GLU A 109 5.80 -5.98 2.00
N GLU A 110 6.79 -6.88 1.96
CA GLU A 110 8.12 -6.60 2.49
C GLU A 110 8.80 -5.47 1.72
N ALA A 111 8.75 -5.53 0.39
CA ALA A 111 9.21 -4.47 -0.49
C ALA A 111 8.50 -3.13 -0.21
N SER A 112 7.17 -3.15 -0.05
CA SER A 112 6.37 -1.98 0.29
C SER A 112 6.77 -1.37 1.62
N ARG A 113 7.03 -2.20 2.64
CA ARG A 113 7.49 -1.73 3.95
C ARG A 113 8.82 -0.97 3.84
N ALA A 114 9.81 -1.55 3.18
CA ALA A 114 11.12 -0.91 3.02
C ALA A 114 11.03 0.43 2.24
N LEU A 115 10.23 0.45 1.15
CA LEU A 115 10.01 1.67 0.37
C LEU A 115 9.27 2.76 1.16
N ASN A 116 8.25 2.39 1.95
CA ASN A 116 7.51 3.33 2.78
C ASN A 116 8.38 3.89 3.91
N GLU A 117 9.15 3.05 4.60
CA GLU A 117 10.11 3.49 5.62
C GLU A 117 11.08 4.53 5.05
N GLN A 118 11.60 4.29 3.84
CA GLN A 118 12.50 5.24 3.18
C GLN A 118 11.79 6.53 2.76
N THR A 119 10.54 6.43 2.30
CA THR A 119 9.71 7.60 1.96
C THR A 119 9.40 8.46 3.18
N GLU A 120 9.12 7.87 4.35
CA GLU A 120 8.95 8.61 5.60
C GLU A 120 10.22 9.32 6.04
N ARG A 121 11.39 8.70 5.84
CA ARG A 121 12.67 9.36 6.10
C ARG A 121 12.88 10.53 5.14
N LEU A 122 12.52 10.36 3.86
CA LEU A 122 12.57 11.43 2.86
C LEU A 122 11.67 12.60 3.27
N VAL A 123 10.40 12.36 3.61
CA VAL A 123 9.45 13.37 4.09
C VAL A 123 10.02 14.17 5.26
N ARG A 124 10.64 13.49 6.23
CA ARG A 124 11.30 14.16 7.37
C ARG A 124 12.44 15.07 6.91
N VAL A 125 13.30 14.62 5.99
CA VAL A 125 14.38 15.45 5.45
C VAL A 125 13.84 16.66 4.68
N VAL A 126 12.79 16.49 3.88
CA VAL A 126 12.15 17.61 3.17
C VAL A 126 11.66 18.67 4.17
N HIS A 127 11.01 18.25 5.26
CA HIS A 127 10.49 19.17 6.27
C HIS A 127 11.57 19.81 7.15
N GLU A 128 12.58 19.04 7.58
CA GLU A 128 13.62 19.48 8.50
C GLU A 128 14.68 20.37 7.81
N ASP A 129 14.93 20.17 6.51
CA ASP A 129 16.10 20.75 5.83
C ASP A 129 15.72 21.59 4.59
N ARG A 130 14.68 22.41 4.73
CA ARG A 130 14.25 23.37 3.69
C ARG A 130 15.39 24.28 3.21
N GLY A 131 16.30 24.64 4.12
CA GLY A 131 17.43 25.52 3.84
C GLY A 131 18.48 24.90 2.89
N SER A 132 18.74 23.60 2.98
CA SER A 132 19.72 22.93 2.11
C SER A 132 19.17 22.58 0.72
N LEU A 133 17.84 22.43 0.61
CA LEU A 133 17.15 22.14 -0.66
C LEU A 133 16.91 23.40 -1.51
N GLY A 134 16.85 24.58 -0.89
CA GLY A 134 16.36 25.79 -1.52
C GLY A 134 14.86 25.71 -1.85
N ASP A 135 14.21 26.87 -1.97
CA ASP A 135 12.73 26.92 -2.05
C ASP A 135 12.16 26.14 -3.24
N GLY A 136 12.77 26.24 -4.43
CA GLY A 136 12.30 25.54 -5.63
C GLY A 136 12.38 24.01 -5.51
N GLY A 137 13.49 23.47 -5.01
CA GLY A 137 13.61 22.01 -4.89
C GLY A 137 12.82 21.42 -3.73
N HIS A 138 12.62 22.18 -2.67
CA HIS A 138 11.71 21.79 -1.59
C HIS A 138 10.26 21.69 -2.09
N GLU A 139 9.75 22.68 -2.82
CA GLU A 139 8.39 22.67 -3.36
C GLU A 139 8.17 21.55 -4.37
N GLU A 140 9.13 21.31 -5.25
CA GLU A 140 9.04 20.24 -6.24
C GLU A 140 9.00 18.85 -5.60
N LEU A 141 9.88 18.58 -4.63
CA LEU A 141 9.96 17.29 -3.95
C LEU A 141 8.68 17.03 -3.13
N LEU A 142 8.20 18.06 -2.43
CA LEU A 142 6.92 18.00 -1.71
C LEU A 142 5.74 17.77 -2.66
N GLY A 143 5.74 18.43 -3.83
CA GLY A 143 4.74 18.22 -4.87
C GLY A 143 4.78 16.82 -5.49
N SER A 144 5.96 16.22 -5.59
CA SER A 144 6.13 14.81 -6.01
C SER A 144 5.50 13.86 -4.99
N LEU A 145 5.84 14.02 -3.71
CA LEU A 145 5.31 13.23 -2.61
C LEU A 145 3.78 13.34 -2.47
N ARG A 146 3.22 14.55 -2.59
CA ARG A 146 1.76 14.76 -2.55
C ARG A 146 1.04 14.02 -3.67
N ARG A 147 1.52 14.14 -4.91
CA ARG A 147 0.94 13.44 -6.06
C ARG A 147 1.02 11.93 -5.88
N TYR A 148 2.10 11.41 -5.29
CA TYR A 148 2.22 10.00 -4.94
C TYR A 148 1.14 9.58 -3.94
N PHE A 149 0.97 10.29 -2.82
CA PHE A 149 -0.04 9.95 -1.82
C PHE A 149 -1.48 10.05 -2.37
N GLU A 150 -1.74 10.98 -3.29
CA GLU A 150 -3.03 11.08 -3.99
C GLU A 150 -3.28 9.83 -4.85
N ARG A 151 -2.31 9.41 -5.67
CA ARG A 151 -2.40 8.18 -6.47
C ARG A 151 -2.54 6.94 -5.61
N GLN A 152 -1.79 6.85 -4.50
CA GLN A 152 -1.86 5.70 -3.61
C GLN A 152 -3.24 5.58 -2.95
N ARG A 153 -3.81 6.71 -2.51
CA ARG A 153 -5.17 6.74 -1.96
C ARG A 153 -6.21 6.27 -2.99
N GLU A 154 -6.09 6.70 -4.24
CA GLU A 154 -6.99 6.27 -5.32
C GLU A 154 -6.84 4.78 -5.64
N ARG A 155 -5.59 4.28 -5.65
CA ARG A 155 -5.26 2.87 -5.90
C ARG A 155 -5.81 1.95 -4.82
N GLU A 156 -5.75 2.36 -3.55
CA GLU A 156 -6.23 1.58 -2.41
C GLU A 156 -7.73 1.76 -2.12
N ALA A 157 -8.39 2.75 -2.74
CA ALA A 157 -9.81 3.05 -2.50
C ALA A 157 -10.73 1.81 -2.57
N PRO A 158 -10.58 0.88 -3.53
CA PRO A 158 -11.43 -0.32 -3.59
C PRO A 158 -11.36 -1.19 -2.33
N LEU A 159 -10.20 -1.24 -1.66
CA LEU A 159 -10.03 -2.03 -0.44
C LEU A 159 -10.80 -1.44 0.74
N TYR A 160 -10.86 -0.10 0.82
CA TYR A 160 -11.55 0.62 1.89
C TYR A 160 -13.05 0.77 1.63
N GLU A 161 -13.45 1.02 0.39
CA GLU A 161 -14.87 1.11 0.00
C GLU A 161 -15.60 -0.21 0.24
N ALA A 162 -14.93 -1.35 0.05
CA ALA A 162 -15.47 -2.66 0.39
C ALA A 162 -15.79 -2.84 1.89
N LEU A 163 -15.08 -2.12 2.77
CA LEU A 163 -15.37 -2.11 4.21
C LEU A 163 -16.49 -1.12 4.57
N ALA A 164 -16.67 -0.08 3.76
CA ALA A 164 -17.66 0.97 3.96
C ALA A 164 -19.08 0.58 3.49
N GLY A 165 -19.33 -0.72 3.23
CA GLY A 165 -20.68 -1.26 3.00
C GLY A 165 -21.68 -0.73 4.02
N PRO A 166 -22.99 -0.69 3.71
CA PRO A 166 -23.96 0.19 4.36
C PRO A 166 -23.84 0.12 5.89
N MET A 167 -23.18 1.13 6.47
CA MET A 167 -23.38 1.46 7.86
C MET A 167 -24.81 1.98 7.92
N PHE A 168 -25.65 1.20 8.60
CA PHE A 168 -27.08 1.42 8.82
C PHE A 168 -27.51 2.89 8.82
#